data_AF-C6LJQ0-F1
#
_entry.id   AF-C6LJQ0-F1
#
_cell.length_a   1.000
_cell.length_b   1.000
_cell.length_c   1.000
_cell.angle_alpha   90.00
_cell.angle_beta   90.00
_cell.angle_gamma   90.00
#
_symmetry.space_group_name_H-M   'P 1'
#
loop_
_entity.id
_entity.type
_entity.pdbx_description
1 polymer ?
#
loop_
_entity_poly.entity_id
_entity_poly.type
_entity_poly.pdbx_seq_one_letter_code
_entity_poly.pdbx_strand_id
1 'polypeptide(L)'
;MWEAMKYLWKKVCLCLLVLGAAVLLAGCGETQPEDKIRDLEFTVLEESDIPEALAEVIAENRQKEMKLSYQKEGYLYIARGFGEQKTAGYSIAVPQCYLAEDGIHVKFELIGPQSGAELKEEASYPYIVIRMEAMDETITFE
;
A
#
# COMPACT_ATOMS: atom_id res chain seq x y z
N MET A 1 48.91 39.99 -1.84
CA MET A 1 48.90 38.52 -2.00
C MET A 1 47.87 37.81 -1.09
N TRP A 2 47.71 38.24 0.17
CA TRP A 2 46.79 37.66 1.15
C TRP A 2 45.28 37.87 0.85
N GLU A 3 44.89 39.03 0.33
CA GLU A 3 43.47 39.36 0.06
C GLU A 3 42.87 38.63 -1.15
N ALA A 4 43.68 38.31 -2.17
CA ALA A 4 43.24 37.53 -3.33
C ALA A 4 42.94 36.06 -2.96
N MET A 5 43.69 35.52 -1.98
CA MET A 5 43.55 34.14 -1.52
C MET A 5 42.24 33.94 -0.73
N LYS A 6 41.83 34.92 0.08
CA LYS A 6 40.54 34.94 0.79
C LYS A 6 39.35 34.99 -0.17
N TYR A 7 39.47 35.77 -1.25
CA TYR A 7 38.42 35.91 -2.26
C TYR A 7 38.23 34.63 -3.08
N LEU A 8 39.34 33.95 -3.40
CA LEU A 8 39.32 32.66 -4.07
C LEU A 8 38.72 31.57 -3.17
N TRP A 9 39.06 31.57 -1.87
CA TRP A 9 38.54 30.61 -0.91
C TRP A 9 37.05 30.81 -0.61
N LYS A 10 36.58 32.07 -0.52
CA LYS A 10 35.14 32.40 -0.41
C LYS A 10 34.35 31.94 -1.62
N LYS A 11 34.88 32.09 -2.84
CA LYS A 11 34.23 31.63 -4.07
C LYS A 11 34.19 30.10 -4.15
N VAL A 12 35.26 29.41 -3.75
CA VAL A 12 35.30 27.93 -3.68
C VAL A 12 34.32 27.40 -2.64
N CYS A 13 34.26 27.99 -1.44
CA CYS A 13 33.29 27.61 -0.42
C CYS A 13 31.84 27.89 -0.87
N LEU A 14 31.58 29.01 -1.55
CA LEU A 14 30.25 29.33 -2.06
C LEU A 14 29.82 28.37 -3.18
N CYS A 15 30.72 28.00 -4.09
CA CYS A 15 30.43 27.00 -5.13
C CYS A 15 30.16 25.60 -4.55
N LEU A 16 30.91 25.18 -3.51
CA LEU A 16 30.69 23.91 -2.83
C LEU A 16 29.35 23.87 -2.07
N LEU A 17 28.91 25.01 -1.53
CA LEU A 17 27.62 25.12 -0.81
C LEU A 17 26.42 25.05 -1.77
N VAL A 18 26.55 25.62 -2.97
CA VAL A 18 25.53 25.54 -4.04
C VAL A 18 25.46 24.12 -4.65
N LEU A 19 26.60 23.45 -4.82
CA LEU A 19 26.63 22.05 -5.27
C LEU A 19 26.08 21.06 -4.23
N GLY A 20 26.28 21.32 -2.93
CA GLY A 20 25.75 20.47 -1.85
C GLY A 20 24.23 20.56 -1.68
N ALA A 21 23.62 21.71 -1.98
CA ALA A 21 22.17 21.89 -1.89
C ALA A 21 21.38 21.14 -2.99
N ALA A 22 22.02 20.82 -4.13
CA ALA A 22 21.38 20.09 -5.22
C ALA A 22 21.19 18.58 -4.95
N VAL A 23 21.95 18.00 -4.02
CA VAL A 23 21.90 16.55 -3.71
C VAL A 23 20.76 16.19 -2.75
N LEU A 24 20.19 17.17 -2.04
CA LEU A 24 19.10 16.95 -1.07
C LEU A 24 17.70 16.92 -1.70
N LEU A 25 17.59 17.03 -3.03
CA LEU A 25 16.35 16.90 -3.79
C LEU A 25 16.20 15.52 -4.47
N ALA A 26 16.94 14.51 -4.01
CA ALA A 26 16.59 13.12 -4.31
C ALA A 26 15.30 12.78 -3.55
N GLY A 27 14.17 13.15 -4.17
CA GLY A 27 12.85 12.89 -3.65
C GLY A 27 12.68 11.40 -3.34
N CYS A 28 11.94 11.14 -2.27
CA CYS A 28 11.34 9.83 -2.02
C CYS A 28 10.32 9.61 -3.16
N GLY A 29 10.81 9.12 -4.30
CA GLY A 29 9.98 8.77 -5.43
C GLY A 29 9.29 7.46 -5.09
N GLU A 30 7.98 7.51 -4.92
CA GLU A 30 7.17 6.30 -4.98
C GLU A 30 7.41 5.69 -6.37
N THR A 31 8.09 4.55 -6.41
CA THR A 31 8.44 3.86 -7.66
C THR A 31 7.13 3.36 -8.27
N GLN A 32 6.73 3.95 -9.39
CA GLN A 32 5.65 3.36 -10.18
C GLN A 32 6.11 2.00 -10.72
N PRO A 33 5.21 1.00 -10.77
CA PRO A 33 5.53 -0.30 -11.36
C PRO A 33 5.92 -0.10 -12.83
N GLU A 34 7.04 -0.68 -13.27
CA GLU A 34 7.58 -0.48 -14.62
C GLU A 34 6.61 -0.95 -15.73
N ASP A 35 5.70 -1.88 -15.42
CA ASP A 35 4.76 -2.52 -16.37
C ASP A 35 3.28 -2.10 -16.17
N LYS A 36 3.02 -1.02 -15.44
CA LYS A 36 1.64 -0.56 -15.17
C LYS A 36 0.99 0.04 -16.43
N ILE A 37 -0.14 -0.56 -16.85
CA ILE A 37 -0.98 -0.06 -17.95
C ILE A 37 -1.87 1.10 -17.47
N ARG A 38 -2.63 0.93 -16.37
CA ARG A 38 -3.53 1.96 -15.82
C ARG A 38 -3.93 1.67 -14.37
N ASP A 39 -4.32 2.72 -13.64
CA ASP A 39 -5.00 2.56 -12.35
C ASP A 39 -6.41 1.98 -12.53
N LEU A 40 -6.84 1.21 -11.53
CA LEU A 40 -8.18 0.66 -11.43
C LEU A 40 -8.94 1.36 -10.31
N GLU A 41 -10.16 1.79 -10.61
CA GLU A 41 -11.07 2.29 -9.59
C GLU A 41 -11.62 1.11 -8.77
N PHE A 42 -11.63 1.29 -7.45
CA PHE A 42 -12.21 0.32 -6.53
C PHE A 42 -12.91 1.02 -5.39
N THR A 43 -13.76 0.28 -4.69
CA THR A 43 -14.44 0.72 -3.48
C THR A 43 -14.11 -0.25 -2.35
N VAL A 44 -13.68 0.24 -1.20
CA VAL A 44 -13.59 -0.57 0.03
C VAL A 44 -15.01 -0.77 0.55
N LEU A 45 -15.38 -2.02 0.82
CA LEU A 45 -16.71 -2.36 1.30
C LEU A 45 -16.78 -2.37 2.83
N GLU A 46 -17.92 -1.94 3.36
CA GLU A 46 -18.31 -2.23 4.74
C GLU A 46 -18.84 -3.67 4.84
N GLU A 47 -18.87 -4.24 6.05
CA GLU A 47 -19.27 -5.64 6.25
C GLU A 47 -20.67 -5.96 5.71
N SER A 48 -21.59 -4.99 5.76
CA SER A 48 -22.97 -5.14 5.26
C SER A 48 -23.07 -5.19 3.73
N ASP A 49 -22.05 -4.71 3.02
CA ASP A 49 -22.04 -4.64 1.56
C ASP A 49 -21.30 -5.83 0.93
N ILE A 50 -20.67 -6.68 1.75
CA ILE A 50 -20.00 -7.90 1.29
C ILE A 50 -21.06 -8.96 0.93
N PRO A 51 -20.96 -9.60 -0.25
CA PRO A 51 -21.85 -10.71 -0.59
C PRO A 51 -21.81 -11.81 0.48
N GLU A 52 -22.98 -12.26 0.93
CA GLU A 52 -23.13 -13.24 2.03
C GLU A 52 -22.22 -14.47 1.88
N ALA A 53 -22.20 -15.08 0.68
CA ALA A 53 -21.35 -16.22 0.39
C ALA A 53 -19.84 -15.93 0.55
N LEU A 54 -19.38 -14.72 0.24
CA LEU A 54 -17.99 -14.31 0.46
C LEU A 54 -17.72 -14.04 1.94
N ALA A 55 -18.66 -13.39 2.65
CA ALA A 55 -18.55 -13.10 4.06
C ALA A 55 -18.43 -14.39 4.91
N GLU A 56 -19.19 -15.43 4.56
CA GLU A 56 -19.10 -16.75 5.20
C GLU A 56 -17.70 -17.36 5.04
N VAL A 57 -17.18 -17.39 3.81
CA VAL A 57 -15.84 -17.94 3.53
C VAL A 57 -14.75 -17.15 4.26
N ILE A 58 -14.86 -15.83 4.34
CA ILE A 58 -13.95 -14.98 5.12
C ILE A 58 -14.02 -15.36 6.60
N ALA A 59 -15.21 -15.45 7.18
CA ALA A 59 -15.40 -15.74 8.59
C ALA A 59 -14.80 -17.11 8.98
N GLU A 60 -14.98 -18.13 8.14
CA GLU A 60 -14.41 -19.46 8.34
C GLU A 60 -12.88 -19.48 8.31
N ASN A 61 -12.26 -18.63 7.49
CA ASN A 61 -10.82 -18.63 7.24
C ASN A 61 -10.04 -17.54 7.98
N ARG A 62 -10.71 -16.64 8.72
CA ARG A 62 -10.14 -15.41 9.32
C ARG A 62 -8.92 -15.59 10.22
N GLN A 63 -8.73 -16.78 10.80
CA GLN A 63 -7.57 -17.07 11.65
C GLN A 63 -6.27 -17.22 10.85
N LYS A 64 -6.37 -17.49 9.55
CA LYS A 64 -5.23 -17.66 8.64
C LYS A 64 -5.16 -16.52 7.66
N GLU A 65 -4.00 -16.39 7.02
CA GLU A 65 -3.89 -15.53 5.85
C GLU A 65 -4.81 -16.03 4.74
N MET A 66 -5.58 -15.11 4.16
CA MET A 66 -6.45 -15.38 3.03
C MET A 66 -6.21 -14.39 1.90
N LYS A 67 -6.32 -14.89 0.68
CA LYS A 67 -6.31 -14.16 -0.58
C LYS A 67 -7.43 -14.77 -1.42
N LEU A 68 -8.54 -14.04 -1.56
CA LEU A 68 -9.75 -14.56 -2.19
C LEU A 68 -10.23 -13.59 -3.27
N SER A 69 -10.75 -14.13 -4.36
CA SER A 69 -11.50 -13.38 -5.35
C SER A 69 -12.88 -14.02 -5.55
N TYR A 70 -13.88 -13.19 -5.79
CA TYR A 70 -15.25 -13.61 -6.00
C TYR A 70 -15.88 -12.72 -7.06
N GLN A 71 -16.55 -13.28 -8.05
CA GLN A 71 -17.26 -12.51 -9.07
C GLN A 71 -18.76 -12.74 -8.94
N LYS A 72 -19.53 -11.65 -8.94
CA LYS A 72 -20.98 -11.68 -8.91
C LYS A 72 -21.56 -10.42 -9.54
N GLU A 73 -22.59 -10.59 -10.37
CA GLU A 73 -23.38 -9.46 -10.93
C GLU A 73 -22.54 -8.38 -11.64
N GLY A 74 -21.48 -8.79 -12.35
CA GLY A 74 -20.61 -7.87 -13.09
C GLY A 74 -19.56 -7.15 -12.24
N TYR A 75 -19.43 -7.53 -10.96
CA TYR A 75 -18.39 -7.02 -10.07
C TYR A 75 -17.39 -8.11 -9.68
N LEU A 76 -16.14 -7.69 -9.53
CA LEU A 76 -15.07 -8.45 -8.92
C LEU A 76 -14.84 -7.96 -7.50
N TYR A 77 -14.90 -8.89 -6.55
CA TYR A 77 -14.62 -8.69 -5.14
C TYR A 77 -13.28 -9.34 -4.81
N ILE A 78 -12.37 -8.59 -4.20
CA ILE A 78 -11.04 -9.07 -3.81
C ILE A 78 -10.93 -8.90 -2.30
N ALA A 79 -10.72 -10.02 -1.59
CA ALA A 79 -10.59 -10.03 -0.13
C ALA A 79 -9.18 -10.45 0.28
N ARG A 80 -8.58 -9.67 1.18
CA ARG A 80 -7.30 -9.95 1.81
C ARG A 80 -7.49 -9.97 3.33
N GLY A 81 -7.09 -11.07 3.96
CA GLY A 81 -7.03 -11.17 5.42
C GLY A 81 -5.64 -11.62 5.87
N PHE A 82 -5.16 -11.04 6.97
CA PHE A 82 -3.78 -11.25 7.46
C PHE A 82 -3.70 -12.25 8.62
N GLY A 83 -4.75 -13.05 8.83
CA GLY A 83 -4.81 -14.03 9.90
C GLY A 83 -4.82 -13.39 11.30
N GLU A 84 -4.53 -14.20 12.31
CA GLU A 84 -4.46 -13.75 13.70
C GLU A 84 -3.33 -12.75 13.94
N GLN A 85 -3.67 -11.62 14.54
CA GLN A 85 -2.75 -10.65 15.11
C GLN A 85 -2.86 -10.67 16.63
N LYS A 86 -1.73 -10.57 17.33
CA LYS A 86 -1.66 -10.74 18.79
C LYS A 86 -2.39 -9.65 19.59
N THR A 87 -2.58 -8.49 18.97
CA THR A 87 -3.20 -7.32 19.62
C THR A 87 -4.24 -6.70 18.70
N ALA A 88 -5.08 -5.85 19.27
CA ALA A 88 -5.99 -5.00 18.50
C ALA A 88 -5.26 -3.78 17.89
N GLY A 89 -5.97 -3.02 17.05
CA GLY A 89 -5.49 -1.75 16.50
C GLY A 89 -4.77 -1.86 15.16
N TYR A 90 -4.86 -3.02 14.50
CA TYR A 90 -4.42 -3.18 13.12
C TYR A 90 -5.45 -2.62 12.14
N SER A 91 -4.98 -2.06 11.04
CA SER A 91 -5.79 -1.62 9.90
C SER A 91 -5.12 -2.06 8.59
N ILE A 92 -5.87 -2.08 7.49
CA ILE A 92 -5.33 -2.47 6.18
C ILE A 92 -5.53 -1.32 5.21
N ALA A 93 -4.47 -0.95 4.51
CA ALA A 93 -4.50 0.00 3.41
C ALA A 93 -4.37 -0.71 2.06
N VAL A 94 -4.95 -0.10 1.02
CA VAL A 94 -4.81 -0.52 -0.37
C VAL A 94 -4.15 0.63 -1.14
N PRO A 95 -2.82 0.81 -1.01
CA PRO A 95 -2.13 1.93 -1.65
C PRO A 95 -2.14 1.86 -3.17
N GLN A 96 -2.23 0.67 -3.76
CA GLN A 96 -2.16 0.49 -5.21
C GLN A 96 -3.17 -0.56 -5.68
N CYS A 97 -3.88 -0.22 -6.75
CA CYS A 97 -4.73 -1.13 -7.50
C CYS A 97 -4.67 -0.75 -8.97
N TYR A 98 -4.06 -1.58 -9.80
CA TYR A 98 -3.74 -1.24 -11.18
C TYR A 98 -3.78 -2.47 -12.08
N LEU A 99 -3.90 -2.23 -13.38
CA LEU A 99 -3.77 -3.23 -14.43
C LEU A 99 -2.35 -3.14 -14.99
N ALA A 100 -1.70 -4.28 -15.14
CA ALA A 100 -0.42 -4.50 -15.82
C ALA A 100 -0.61 -5.50 -16.97
N GLU A 101 0.45 -5.81 -17.71
CA GLU A 101 0.39 -6.76 -18.84
C GLU A 101 0.00 -8.19 -18.42
N ASP A 102 0.31 -8.59 -17.19
CA ASP A 102 0.05 -9.92 -16.63
C ASP A 102 -1.22 -9.98 -15.75
N GLY A 103 -1.92 -8.86 -15.57
CA GLY A 103 -3.25 -8.81 -14.97
C GLY A 103 -3.45 -7.69 -13.95
N ILE A 104 -4.36 -7.92 -13.01
CA ILE A 104 -4.71 -6.99 -11.94
C ILE A 104 -3.73 -7.15 -10.78
N HIS A 105 -3.11 -6.05 -10.38
CA HIS A 105 -2.23 -5.97 -9.22
C HIS A 105 -2.90 -5.17 -8.12
N VAL A 106 -2.96 -5.75 -6.92
CA VAL A 106 -3.50 -5.08 -5.74
C VAL A 106 -2.52 -5.23 -4.59
N LYS A 107 -2.03 -4.09 -4.12
CA LYS A 107 -1.12 -4.02 -2.99
C LYS A 107 -1.90 -3.81 -1.69
N PHE A 108 -1.60 -4.64 -0.70
CA PHE A 108 -2.21 -4.55 0.61
C PHE A 108 -1.16 -4.34 1.69
N GLU A 109 -1.34 -3.33 2.52
CA GLU A 109 -0.42 -3.03 3.63
C GLU A 109 -1.14 -3.18 4.97
N LEU A 110 -0.64 -4.09 5.81
CA LEU A 110 -1.10 -4.22 7.19
C LEU A 110 -0.40 -3.17 8.06
N ILE A 111 -1.18 -2.21 8.55
CA ILE A 111 -0.71 -1.11 9.39
C ILE A 111 -0.95 -1.51 10.84
N GLY A 112 0.12 -1.65 11.60
CA GLY A 112 0.06 -1.93 13.04
C GLY A 112 -0.40 -0.71 13.87
N PRO A 113 -0.78 -0.96 15.13
CA PRO A 113 -1.12 0.10 16.07
C PRO A 113 0.05 1.07 16.28
N GLN A 114 -0.25 2.34 16.57
CA GLN A 114 0.77 3.38 16.74
C GLN A 114 1.72 3.04 17.90
N SER A 115 3.01 3.34 17.71
CA SER A 115 4.03 3.19 18.75
C SER A 115 3.66 3.98 20.01
N GLY A 116 3.54 3.29 21.13
CA GLY A 116 3.16 3.90 22.42
C GLY A 116 1.64 3.94 22.68
N ALA A 117 0.80 3.43 21.78
CA ALA A 117 -0.59 3.17 22.10
C ALA A 117 -0.70 2.05 23.14
N GLU A 118 -1.69 2.14 24.03
CA GLU A 118 -2.07 1.02 24.89
C GLU A 118 -2.57 -0.13 24.00
N LEU A 119 -1.75 -1.18 23.90
CA LEU A 119 -2.12 -2.38 23.17
C LEU A 119 -3.09 -3.18 24.02
N LYS A 120 -4.29 -3.43 23.49
CA LYS A 120 -5.15 -4.46 24.04
C LYS A 120 -4.60 -5.80 23.62
N GLU A 121 -4.26 -6.65 24.60
CA GLU A 121 -3.88 -8.06 24.42
C GLU A 121 -5.10 -8.91 24.04
N GLU A 122 -5.80 -8.49 23.00
CA GLU A 122 -6.95 -9.16 22.42
C GLU A 122 -6.58 -9.52 20.98
N ALA A 123 -6.69 -10.81 20.65
CA ALA A 123 -6.40 -11.29 19.31
C ALA A 123 -7.35 -10.64 18.30
N SER A 124 -6.82 -10.17 17.18
CA SER A 124 -7.61 -9.56 16.10
C SER A 124 -7.39 -10.28 14.77
N TYR A 125 -8.34 -10.14 13.85
CA TYR A 125 -8.37 -10.84 12.57
C TYR A 125 -8.64 -9.85 11.43
N PRO A 126 -7.68 -8.95 11.13
CA PRO A 126 -7.89 -7.88 10.17
C PRO A 126 -8.08 -8.44 8.75
N TYR A 127 -9.14 -7.99 8.09
CA TYR A 127 -9.43 -8.26 6.69
C TYR A 127 -9.99 -7.01 6.01
N ILE A 128 -9.86 -6.97 4.69
CA ILE A 128 -10.42 -5.92 3.84
C ILE A 128 -11.03 -6.57 2.60
N VAL A 129 -12.13 -5.99 2.12
CA VAL A 129 -12.75 -6.38 0.85
C VAL A 129 -12.86 -5.14 -0.01
N ILE A 130 -12.35 -5.22 -1.24
CA ILE A 130 -12.54 -4.21 -2.26
C ILE A 130 -13.44 -4.75 -3.38
N ARG A 131 -14.19 -3.86 -4.01
CA ARG A 131 -15.02 -4.14 -5.17
C ARG A 131 -14.59 -3.26 -6.34
N MET A 132 -14.54 -3.85 -7.53
CA MET A 132 -14.36 -3.15 -8.81
C MET A 132 -15.21 -3.79 -9.90
N GLU A 133 -15.27 -3.16 -11.07
CA GLU A 133 -15.87 -3.77 -12.26
C GLU A 133 -15.18 -5.09 -12.59
N ALA A 134 -15.94 -6.10 -12.98
CA ALA A 134 -15.39 -7.40 -13.33
C ALA A 134 -14.52 -7.30 -14.58
N MET A 135 -13.32 -7.89 -14.50
CA MET A 135 -12.39 -8.06 -15.62
C MET A 135 -11.93 -9.51 -15.62
N ASP A 136 -11.73 -10.07 -16.81
CA ASP A 136 -11.26 -11.45 -16.99
C ASP A 136 -9.73 -11.48 -17.00
N GLU A 137 -9.13 -11.06 -15.88
CA GLU A 137 -7.69 -10.90 -15.71
C GLU A 137 -7.22 -11.68 -14.48
N THR A 138 -5.95 -12.11 -14.50
CA THR A 138 -5.34 -12.76 -13.32
C THR A 138 -5.15 -11.73 -12.21
N ILE A 139 -5.29 -12.14 -10.95
CA ILE A 139 -5.15 -11.24 -9.79
C ILE A 139 -3.87 -11.58 -9.03
N THR A 140 -2.98 -10.61 -8.95
CA THR A 140 -1.75 -10.64 -8.15
C THR A 140 -1.97 -9.85 -6.86
N PHE A 141 -1.75 -10.53 -5.73
CA PHE A 141 -1.83 -9.93 -4.39
C PHE A 141 -0.43 -9.59 -3.89
N GLU A 142 -0.11 -8.30 -3.88
CA GLU A 142 1.16 -7.72 -3.40
C GLU A 142 1.13 -7.42 -1.90
#